data_AF-A0A849DMX3-F1
#
_entry.id   AF-A0A849DMX3-F1
#
_cell.length_a   1.000
_cell.length_b   1.000
_cell.length_c   1.000
_cell.angle_alpha   90.00
_cell.angle_beta   90.00
_cell.angle_gamma   90.00
#
_symmetry.space_group_name_H-M   'P 1'
#
loop_
_entity.id
_entity.type
_entity.pdbx_description
1 polymer ?
#
loop_
_entity_poly.entity_id
_entity_poly.type
_entity_poly.pdbx_seq_one_letter_code
_entity_poly.pdbx_strand_id
1 'polypeptide(L)'
;MQRARFLGYEIRVAASDRRTRRPSATDRRNRRSLNGVVALHVPRDVVTAKSAPYLARGKPACRSQLVNEGDFTIVAKYGAEYRGIVQYYLLAGDVMRLHRLRWVMETSMLKAL
;
A
#
# COMPACT_ATOMS: atom_id res chain seq x y z
N MET A 1 -18.64 -5.33 -2.38
CA MET A 1 -18.05 -5.76 -3.68
C MET A 1 -16.73 -6.47 -3.41
N GLN A 2 -16.69 -7.77 -3.66
CA GLN A 2 -15.49 -8.58 -3.53
C GLN A 2 -14.54 -8.28 -4.70
N ARG A 3 -13.25 -8.05 -4.41
CA ARG A 3 -12.21 -7.85 -5.42
C ARG A 3 -11.46 -9.17 -5.62
N ALA A 4 -11.11 -9.51 -6.86
CA ALA A 4 -10.29 -10.68 -7.13
C ALA A 4 -8.88 -10.48 -6.55
N ARG A 5 -8.21 -11.56 -6.16
CA ARG A 5 -6.85 -11.54 -5.62
C ARG A 5 -5.93 -12.40 -6.47
N PHE A 6 -4.73 -11.89 -6.72
CA PHE A 6 -3.69 -12.61 -7.44
C PHE A 6 -2.32 -12.07 -7.03
N LEU A 7 -1.37 -12.96 -6.72
CA LEU A 7 -0.01 -12.60 -6.33
C LEU A 7 0.05 -11.50 -5.26
N GLY A 8 -0.79 -11.56 -4.22
CA GLY A 8 -0.80 -10.55 -3.16
C GLY A 8 -1.43 -9.20 -3.54
N TYR A 9 -1.89 -9.00 -4.78
CA TYR A 9 -2.62 -7.80 -5.20
C TYR A 9 -4.13 -8.01 -5.19
N GLU A 10 -4.86 -6.93 -4.95
CA GLU A 10 -6.26 -6.82 -5.34
C GLU A 10 -6.34 -6.40 -6.81
N ILE A 11 -6.99 -7.21 -7.64
CA ILE A 11 -7.22 -6.91 -9.05
C ILE A 11 -8.62 -6.33 -9.23
N ARG A 12 -8.69 -5.23 -9.99
CA ARG A 12 -9.96 -4.66 -10.46
C ARG A 12 -9.82 -4.28 -11.93
N VAL A 13 -10.86 -4.55 -12.72
CA VAL A 13 -10.99 -3.96 -14.05
C VAL A 13 -11.52 -2.54 -13.88
N ALA A 14 -10.75 -1.56 -14.34
CA ALA A 14 -11.19 -0.18 -14.34
C ALA A 14 -12.44 -0.05 -15.21
N ALA A 15 -13.48 0.51 -14.62
CA ALA A 15 -14.73 0.87 -15.28
C ALA A 15 -15.10 2.25 -14.75
N SER A 16 -15.09 3.24 -15.64
CA SER A 16 -15.45 4.61 -15.35
C SER A 16 -16.57 5.03 -16.30
N ASP A 17 -17.65 5.54 -15.71
CA ASP A 17 -18.71 6.22 -16.47
C ASP A 17 -18.34 7.69 -16.77
N ARG A 18 -17.25 8.18 -16.18
CA ARG A 18 -16.77 9.55 -16.38
C ARG A 18 -16.07 9.67 -17.72
N ARG A 19 -16.70 10.41 -18.64
CA ARG A 19 -16.08 10.85 -19.89
C ARG A 19 -15.02 11.91 -19.60
N THR A 20 -13.82 11.71 -20.10
CA THR A 20 -12.70 12.66 -19.98
C THR A 20 -12.84 13.86 -20.91
N ARG A 21 -13.70 13.78 -21.94
CA ARG A 21 -13.98 14.86 -22.90
C ARG A 21 -15.42 14.79 -23.44
N ARG A 22 -16.01 15.95 -23.79
CA ARG A 22 -17.30 16.01 -24.51
C ARG A 22 -17.15 15.40 -25.92
N PRO A 23 -18.08 14.53 -26.37
CA PRO A 23 -18.03 13.93 -27.70
C PRO A 23 -18.14 15.00 -28.79
N SER A 24 -17.27 14.91 -29.80
CA SER A 24 -17.33 15.68 -31.05
C SER A 24 -17.74 14.75 -32.20
N ALA A 25 -18.41 15.29 -33.23
CA ALA A 25 -18.89 14.53 -34.39
C ALA A 25 -17.77 13.80 -35.17
N THR A 26 -16.54 14.30 -35.11
CA THR A 26 -15.34 13.69 -35.69
C THR A 26 -14.63 12.70 -34.76
N ASP A 27 -15.05 12.63 -33.50
CA ASP A 27 -14.34 11.88 -32.46
C ASP A 27 -14.85 10.43 -32.37
N ARG A 28 -14.49 9.61 -33.37
CA ARG A 28 -14.68 8.14 -33.33
C ARG A 28 -13.86 7.48 -32.21
N ARG A 29 -12.94 8.24 -31.57
CA ARG A 29 -12.04 7.82 -30.48
C ARG A 29 -12.49 8.31 -29.10
N ASN A 30 -13.65 8.96 -28.93
CA ASN A 30 -14.24 9.25 -27.61
C ASN A 30 -14.78 7.97 -26.94
N ARG A 31 -13.93 6.96 -26.87
CA ARG A 31 -14.14 5.74 -26.12
C ARG A 31 -13.62 6.02 -24.72
N ARG A 32 -14.38 5.54 -23.75
CA ARG A 32 -14.05 5.49 -22.32
C ARG A 32 -12.69 4.80 -22.15
N SER A 33 -11.60 5.55 -22.27
CA SER A 33 -10.24 5.03 -22.49
C SER A 33 -9.66 4.25 -21.31
N LEU A 34 -10.29 4.36 -20.14
CA LEU A 34 -9.92 3.65 -18.92
C LEU A 34 -10.68 2.32 -18.75
N ASN A 35 -11.73 2.07 -19.54
CA ASN A 35 -12.55 0.88 -19.36
C ASN A 35 -11.83 -0.35 -19.90
N GLY A 36 -11.73 -1.41 -19.07
CA GLY A 36 -11.07 -2.66 -19.45
C GLY A 36 -9.60 -2.75 -19.04
N VAL A 37 -9.01 -1.67 -18.51
CA VAL A 37 -7.63 -1.70 -17.98
C VAL A 37 -7.60 -2.45 -16.65
N VAL A 38 -6.70 -3.42 -16.51
CA VAL A 38 -6.47 -4.12 -15.26
C VAL A 38 -5.70 -3.19 -14.31
N ALA A 39 -6.32 -2.83 -13.19
CA ALA A 39 -5.72 -2.04 -12.13
C ALA A 39 -5.33 -2.93 -10.95
N LEU A 40 -4.09 -2.76 -10.49
CA LEU A 40 -3.55 -3.41 -9.31
C LEU A 40 -3.73 -2.51 -8.08
N HIS A 41 -4.08 -3.12 -6.95
CA HIS A 41 -4.30 -2.42 -5.70
C HIS A 41 -3.63 -3.15 -4.53
N VAL A 42 -3.19 -2.39 -3.52
CA VAL A 42 -2.68 -2.94 -2.27
C VAL A 42 -3.87 -3.42 -1.42
N PRO A 43 -3.94 -4.71 -1.04
CA PRO A 43 -5.01 -5.20 -0.18
C PRO A 43 -4.99 -4.53 1.20
N ARG A 44 -6.17 -4.16 1.72
CA ARG A 44 -6.27 -3.46 3.01
C ARG A 44 -5.81 -4.33 4.18
N ASP A 45 -6.15 -5.61 4.14
CA ASP A 45 -5.73 -6.61 5.12
C ASP A 45 -4.22 -6.81 5.15
N VAL A 46 -3.52 -6.66 4.02
CA VAL A 46 -2.05 -6.67 4.02
C VAL A 46 -1.49 -5.51 4.83
N VAL A 47 -2.03 -4.29 4.66
CA VAL A 47 -1.59 -3.13 5.45
C VAL A 47 -1.83 -3.36 6.94
N THR A 48 -3.00 -3.89 7.31
CA THR A 48 -3.33 -4.22 8.69
C THR A 48 -2.43 -5.33 9.25
N ALA A 49 -2.24 -6.43 8.51
CA ALA A 49 -1.42 -7.56 8.91
C ALA A 49 0.06 -7.18 9.06
N LYS A 50 0.59 -6.36 8.15
CA LYS A 50 1.97 -5.84 8.24
C LYS A 50 2.13 -4.79 9.33
N SER A 51 1.06 -4.08 9.70
CA SER A 51 1.10 -3.12 10.81
C SER A 51 1.02 -3.81 12.19
N ALA A 52 0.35 -4.96 12.28
CA ALA A 52 0.09 -5.66 13.54
C ALA A 52 1.33 -5.92 14.43
N PRO A 53 2.50 -6.34 13.90
CA PRO A 53 3.69 -6.57 14.73
C PRO A 53 4.24 -5.33 15.43
N TYR A 54 3.89 -4.15 14.94
CA TYR A 54 4.36 -2.85 15.46
C TYR A 54 3.29 -2.16 16.32
N LEU A 55 2.15 -2.82 16.57
CA LEU A 55 1.04 -2.30 17.35
C LEU A 55 0.85 -3.13 18.63
N ALA A 56 0.72 -2.46 19.77
CA ALA A 56 0.18 -3.05 20.99
C ALA A 56 -1.13 -2.32 21.34
N ARG A 57 -2.22 -3.09 21.52
CA ARG A 57 -3.56 -2.55 21.82
C ARG A 57 -4.00 -1.46 20.80
N GLY A 58 -3.66 -1.66 19.53
CA GLY A 58 -4.00 -0.73 18.43
C GLY A 58 -3.16 0.55 18.36
N LYS A 59 -2.17 0.72 19.25
CA LYS A 59 -1.25 1.86 19.24
C LYS A 59 0.15 1.41 18.83
N PRO A 60 0.93 2.21 18.08
CA PRO A 60 2.32 1.89 17.81
C PRO A 60 3.09 1.69 19.11
N ALA A 61 3.80 0.58 19.23
CA ALA A 61 4.48 0.19 20.46
C ALA A 61 5.84 -0.42 20.14
N CYS A 62 6.74 -0.30 21.10
CA CYS A 62 8.09 -0.82 20.95
C CYS A 62 8.07 -2.34 20.76
N ARG A 63 8.81 -2.82 19.75
CA ARG A 63 8.93 -4.26 19.47
C ARG A 63 9.99 -4.83 20.41
N SER A 64 9.57 -5.58 21.43
CA SER A 64 10.44 -6.13 22.50
C SER A 64 11.70 -6.84 21.98
N GLN A 65 11.62 -7.48 20.81
CA GLN A 65 12.73 -8.19 20.15
C GLN A 65 13.83 -7.27 19.61
N LEU A 66 13.57 -5.97 19.42
CA LEU A 66 14.49 -5.00 18.81
C LEU A 66 15.03 -3.98 19.81
N VAL A 67 14.53 -3.96 21.05
CA VAL A 67 14.89 -2.94 22.07
C VAL A 67 16.32 -3.07 22.57
N ASN A 68 16.87 -4.28 22.50
CA ASN A 68 18.23 -4.57 22.99
C ASN A 68 19.28 -4.50 21.86
N GLU A 69 18.88 -4.09 20.65
CA GLU A 69 19.76 -3.94 19.50
C GLU A 69 20.31 -2.52 19.43
N GLY A 70 21.47 -2.32 18.78
CA GLY A 70 22.00 -0.97 18.59
C GLY A 70 21.15 -0.13 17.63
N ASP A 71 21.11 1.19 17.82
CA ASP A 71 20.30 2.16 17.06
C ASP A 71 20.42 1.98 15.54
N PHE A 72 21.65 1.81 15.03
CA PHE A 72 21.90 1.60 13.62
C PHE A 72 21.24 0.31 13.10
N THR A 73 21.31 -0.77 13.87
CA THR A 73 20.66 -2.04 13.55
C THR A 73 19.15 -1.91 13.56
N ILE A 74 18.58 -1.17 14.52
CA ILE A 74 17.14 -0.88 14.58
C ILE A 74 16.70 -0.16 13.31
N VAL A 75 17.33 0.97 12.97
CA VAL A 75 16.98 1.76 11.78
C VAL A 75 17.14 0.93 10.49
N ALA A 76 18.23 0.18 10.37
CA ALA A 76 18.49 -0.67 9.20
C ALA A 76 17.42 -1.75 9.01
N LYS A 77 17.01 -2.43 10.09
CA LYS A 77 15.97 -3.48 10.04
C LYS A 77 14.61 -2.90 9.63
N TYR A 78 14.16 -1.83 10.28
CA TYR A 78 12.90 -1.16 9.92
C TYR A 78 12.90 -0.65 8.48
N GLY A 79 14.01 -0.04 8.04
CA GLY A 79 14.18 0.45 6.67
C GLY A 79 14.13 -0.66 5.63
N ALA A 80 14.81 -1.79 5.88
CA ALA A 80 14.82 -2.93 4.98
C ALA A 80 13.42 -3.58 4.85
N GLU A 81 12.74 -3.79 5.98
CA GLU A 81 11.37 -4.35 6.01
C GLU A 81 10.39 -3.46 5.24
N TYR A 82 10.40 -2.14 5.51
CA TYR A 82 9.50 -1.20 4.83
C TYR A 82 9.80 -1.12 3.33
N ARG A 83 11.08 -1.02 2.94
CA ARG A 83 11.49 -0.95 1.53
C ARG A 83 11.03 -2.18 0.76
N GLY A 84 11.17 -3.38 1.33
CA GLY A 84 10.72 -4.62 0.70
C GLY A 84 9.22 -4.62 0.40
N ILE A 85 8.39 -4.15 1.34
CA ILE A 85 6.94 -4.07 1.15
C ILE A 85 6.58 -3.04 0.08
N VAL A 86 7.16 -1.83 0.14
CA VAL A 86 6.90 -0.78 -0.84
C VAL A 86 7.29 -1.22 -2.24
N GLN A 87 8.47 -1.82 -2.39
CA GLN A 87 8.97 -2.28 -3.68
C GLN A 87 8.10 -3.40 -4.26
N TYR A 88 7.61 -4.31 -3.40
CA TYR A 88 6.70 -5.36 -3.82
C TYR A 88 5.38 -4.81 -4.36
N TYR A 89 4.86 -3.71 -3.80
CA TYR A 89 3.57 -3.10 -4.15
C TYR A 89 3.67 -1.88 -5.07
N LEU A 90 4.86 -1.57 -5.62
CA LEU A 90 5.10 -0.33 -6.37
C LEU A 90 4.25 -0.21 -7.65
N LEU A 91 3.77 -1.34 -8.19
CA LEU A 91 2.89 -1.40 -9.36
C LEU A 91 1.41 -1.10 -9.02
N ALA A 92 1.04 -1.04 -7.73
CA ALA A 92 -0.33 -0.72 -7.35
C ALA A 92 -0.66 0.75 -7.63
N GLY A 93 -1.87 1.03 -8.12
CA GLY A 93 -2.33 2.41 -8.31
C GLY A 93 -2.62 3.16 -7.01
N ASP A 94 -2.65 2.47 -5.87
CA ASP A 94 -2.95 3.02 -4.55
C ASP A 94 -1.87 2.72 -3.50
N VAL A 95 -0.60 2.82 -3.90
CA VAL A 95 0.58 2.71 -3.01
C VAL A 95 0.45 3.64 -1.78
N MET A 96 -0.27 4.76 -1.90
CA MET A 96 -0.54 5.67 -0.77
C MET A 96 -1.19 4.96 0.44
N ARG A 97 -1.82 3.80 0.27
CA ARG A 97 -2.32 2.99 1.40
C ARG A 97 -1.19 2.56 2.36
N LEU A 98 0.03 2.43 1.87
CA LEU A 98 1.22 2.10 2.67
C LEU A 98 1.67 3.26 3.57
N HIS A 99 1.17 4.49 3.40
CA HIS A 99 1.45 5.59 4.35
C HIS A 99 1.02 5.25 5.77
N ARG A 100 -0.07 4.47 5.94
CA ARG A 100 -0.48 4.02 7.27
C ARG A 100 0.57 3.10 7.89
N LEU A 101 1.09 2.15 7.11
CA LEU A 101 2.15 1.25 7.56
C LEU A 101 3.42 2.04 7.91
N ARG A 102 3.81 3.00 7.05
CA ARG A 102 4.94 3.90 7.30
C ARG A 102 4.81 4.61 8.64
N TRP A 103 3.68 5.27 8.89
CA TRP A 103 3.45 5.98 10.15
C TRP A 103 3.54 5.04 11.37
N VAL A 104 2.96 3.84 11.28
CA VAL A 104 3.02 2.84 12.36
C VAL A 104 4.47 2.41 12.62
N MET A 105 5.21 2.07 11.55
CA MET A 105 6.61 1.62 11.64
C MET A 105 7.54 2.70 12.17
N GLU A 106 7.44 3.93 11.65
CA GLU A 106 8.23 5.08 12.12
C GLU A 106 7.97 5.37 13.61
N THR A 107 6.70 5.39 14.03
CA THR A 107 6.34 5.64 15.44
C THR A 107 6.81 4.51 16.34
N SER A 108 6.75 3.25 15.88
CA SER A 108 7.26 2.08 16.61
C SER A 108 8.78 2.10 16.74
N MET A 109 9.48 2.47 15.66
CA MET A 109 10.93 2.59 15.62
C MET A 109 11.43 3.66 16.59
N LEU A 110 10.82 4.85 16.58
CA LEU A 110 11.17 5.94 17.50
C LEU A 110 10.93 5.61 18.98
N LYS A 111 10.09 4.61 19.29
CA LYS A 111 9.89 4.10 20.65
C LYS A 111 10.90 3.02 21.07
N ALA A 112 11.69 2.52 20.12
CA ALA A 112 12.71 1.52 20.34
C ALA A 112 14.13 2.11 20.43
N LEU A 113 14.29 3.37 20.02
CA LEU A 113 15.49 4.18 20.21
C LEU A 113 15.49 4.85 21.60
#